data_AF-A0A259S9G1-F1
#
_entry.id   AF-A0A259S9G1-F1
#
_cell.length_a   1.000
_cell.length_b   1.000
_cell.length_c   1.000
_cell.angle_alpha   90.00
_cell.angle_beta   90.00
_cell.angle_gamma   90.00
#
_symmetry.space_group_name_H-M   'P 1'
#
loop_
_entity.id
_entity.type
_entity.pdbx_description
1 polymer ?
#
loop_
_entity_poly.entity_id
_entity_poly.type
_entity_poly.pdbx_seq_one_letter_code
_entity_poly.pdbx_strand_id
1 'polypeptide(L)' 'MSSQIDHVFDETRVFPPSPEFAAAAVAQPEIYTEAATDREAFWAKQARELHWHTPFTGVLDWSTPPF' A
#
# COMPACT_ATOMS: atom_id res chain seq x y z
N MET A 1 -33.53 30.95 -7.74
CA MET A 1 -32.37 30.67 -8.61
C MET A 1 -31.28 30.04 -7.77
N SER A 2 -31.21 28.71 -7.80
CA SER A 2 -29.99 27.87 -7.71
C SER A 2 -28.88 28.16 -6.68
N SER A 3 -29.19 28.47 -5.42
CA SER A 3 -28.16 28.52 -4.35
C SER A 3 -27.61 27.13 -3.96
N GLN A 4 -28.19 26.04 -4.48
CA GLN A 4 -27.84 24.67 -4.14
C GLN A 4 -26.67 24.11 -4.98
N ILE A 5 -26.29 24.80 -6.06
CA ILE A 5 -25.25 24.32 -7.01
C ILE A 5 -23.87 24.96 -6.73
N ASP A 6 -23.79 26.02 -5.91
CA ASP A 6 -22.53 26.75 -5.66
C ASP A 6 -21.54 26.02 -4.72
N HIS A 7 -21.94 24.91 -4.09
CA HIS A 7 -21.09 24.08 -3.21
C HIS A 7 -20.52 22.82 -3.88
N VAL A 8 -20.66 22.68 -5.21
CA VAL A 8 -20.31 21.45 -5.93
C VAL A 8 -18.79 21.26 -6.14
N PHE A 9 -17.96 22.27 -5.88
CA PHE A 9 -16.55 22.27 -6.32
C PHE A 9 -15.47 22.06 -5.25
N ASP A 10 -15.81 21.96 -3.96
CA ASP A 10 -14.85 21.59 -2.90
C ASP A 10 -15.42 20.45 -2.05
N GLU A 11 -15.36 19.23 -2.58
CA GLU A 11 -15.79 18.04 -1.87
C GLU A 11 -14.65 17.44 -1.04
N THR A 12 -14.51 17.89 0.21
CA THR A 12 -13.50 17.40 1.17
C THR A 12 -14.03 16.31 2.12
N ARG A 13 -15.18 15.71 1.80
CA ARG A 13 -15.82 14.71 2.68
C ARG A 13 -15.01 13.42 2.67
N VAL A 14 -14.64 12.95 3.86
CA VAL A 14 -13.96 11.66 4.05
C VAL A 14 -14.88 10.73 4.83
N PHE A 15 -15.03 9.50 4.36
CA PHE A 15 -15.82 8.46 5.00
C PHE A 15 -14.88 7.34 5.46
N PRO A 16 -14.35 7.40 6.70
CA PRO A 16 -13.47 6.36 7.19
C PRO A 16 -14.24 5.04 7.38
N PRO A 17 -13.56 3.88 7.29
CA PRO A 17 -14.15 2.62 7.70
C PRO A 17 -14.50 2.62 9.20
N SER A 18 -15.34 1.69 9.63
CA SER A 18 -15.59 1.50 11.06
C SER A 18 -14.31 1.04 11.78
N PRO A 19 -14.15 1.34 13.09
CA PRO A 19 -12.98 0.91 13.85
C PRO A 19 -12.76 -0.61 13.83
N GLU A 20 -13.84 -1.38 13.88
CA GLU A 20 -13.79 -2.85 13.88
C GLU A 20 -13.28 -3.38 12.54
N PHE A 21 -13.70 -2.76 11.43
CA PHE A 21 -13.22 -3.12 10.11
C PHE A 21 -11.73 -2.79 9.94
N ALA A 22 -11.30 -1.61 10.41
CA ALA A 22 -9.90 -1.19 10.33
C ALA A 22 -8.99 -2.10 11.19
N ALA A 23 -9.43 -2.49 12.38
CA ALA A 23 -8.69 -3.41 13.25
C ALA A 23 -8.50 -4.81 12.64
N ALA A 24 -9.43 -5.25 11.79
CA ALA A 24 -9.36 -6.53 11.09
C ALA A 24 -8.61 -6.47 9.73
N ALA A 25 -8.00 -5.33 9.38
CA ALA A 25 -7.28 -5.19 8.12
C ALA A 25 -6.07 -6.14 8.05
N VAL A 26 -5.88 -6.76 6.89
CA VAL A 26 -4.75 -7.67 6.60
C VAL A 26 -3.40 -6.97 6.76
N ALA A 27 -3.34 -5.68 6.43
CA ALA A 27 -2.18 -4.84 6.62
C ALA A 27 -2.51 -3.74 7.63
N GLN A 28 -1.64 -3.59 8.62
CA GLN A 28 -1.70 -2.51 9.62
C GLN A 28 -0.72 -1.38 9.25
N PRO A 29 -0.92 -0.15 9.74
CA PRO A 29 -0.13 1.02 9.33
C PRO A 29 1.39 0.86 9.47
N GLU A 30 1.85 0.02 10.39
CA GLU A 30 3.27 -0.24 10.65
C GLU A 30 4.00 -0.84 9.43
N ILE A 31 3.27 -1.47 8.50
CA ILE A 31 3.81 -2.03 7.27
C ILE A 31 4.52 -0.97 6.41
N TYR A 32 4.06 0.28 6.46
CA TYR A 32 4.68 1.39 5.72
C TYR A 32 6.04 1.74 6.30
N THR A 33 6.17 1.73 7.63
CA THR A 33 7.43 2.00 8.32
C THR A 33 8.43 0.87 8.08
N GLU A 34 7.97 -0.39 8.12
CA GLU A 34 8.81 -1.56 7.77
C GLU A 34 9.33 -1.45 6.33
N ALA A 35 8.45 -1.21 5.36
CA ALA A 35 8.80 -1.08 3.96
C ALA A 35 9.70 0.12 3.65
N ALA A 36 9.56 1.23 4.39
CA ALA A 36 10.41 2.42 4.23
C ALA A 36 11.82 2.22 4.82
N THR A 37 11.94 1.40 5.87
CA THR A 37 13.23 1.14 6.53
C THR A 37 14.13 0.27 5.67
N ASP A 38 13.59 -0.81 5.10
CA ASP A 38 14.31 -1.67 4.16
C ASP A 38 13.32 -2.26 3.14
N ARG A 39 13.25 -1.60 1.99
CA ARG A 39 12.30 -1.96 0.92
C ARG A 39 12.60 -3.32 0.31
N GLU A 40 13.86 -3.70 0.17
CA GLU A 40 14.23 -4.98 -0.44
C GLU A 40 13.99 -6.12 0.54
N ALA A 41 14.37 -5.98 1.81
CA ALA A 41 14.07 -6.99 2.82
C ALA A 41 12.55 -7.19 3.00
N PHE A 42 11.78 -6.10 2.99
CA PHE A 42 10.31 -6.14 3.03
C PHE A 42 9.75 -6.98 1.88
N TRP A 43 10.10 -6.66 0.63
CA TRP A 43 9.59 -7.42 -0.53
C TRP A 43 10.10 -8.86 -0.57
N ALA A 44 11.34 -9.12 -0.12
CA ALA A 44 11.86 -10.47 -0.01
C ALA A 44 11.05 -11.32 0.97
N LYS A 45 10.67 -10.74 2.12
CA LYS A 45 9.82 -11.39 3.13
C LYS A 45 8.45 -11.73 2.55
N GLN A 46 7.76 -10.74 1.96
CA GLN A 46 6.43 -10.96 1.39
C GLN A 46 6.46 -11.98 0.24
N ALA A 47 7.46 -11.94 -0.64
CA ALA A 47 7.58 -12.88 -1.74
C ALA A 47 7.80 -14.33 -1.27
N ARG A 48 8.47 -14.54 -0.14
CA ARG A 48 8.73 -15.89 0.41
C ARG A 48 7.51 -16.56 1.03
N GLU A 49 6.41 -15.83 1.25
CA GLU A 49 5.13 -16.44 1.65
C GLU A 49 4.47 -17.21 0.50
N LEU A 50 4.87 -16.92 -0.75
CA LEU A 50 4.38 -17.62 -1.94
C LEU A 50 5.09 -18.95 -2.13
N HIS A 51 4.41 -19.89 -2.78
CA HIS A 51 5.04 -21.12 -3.22
C HIS A 51 5.95 -20.86 -4.43
N TRP A 52 7.22 -21.22 -4.30
CA TRP A 52 8.20 -21.18 -5.38
C TRP A 52 8.65 -22.59 -5.74
N HIS A 53 8.56 -22.94 -7.02
CA HIS A 53 9.21 -24.15 -7.55
C HIS A 53 10.74 -24.04 -7.49
N THR A 54 11.28 -22.83 -7.67
CA THR A 54 12.69 -22.52 -7.48
C THR A 54 12.79 -21.17 -6.76
N PRO A 55 13.44 -21.09 -5.59
CA PRO A 55 13.58 -19.83 -4.87
C PRO A 55 14.37 -18.79 -5.67
N PHE A 56 13.98 -17.52 -5.53
CA PHE A 56 14.74 -16.40 -6.09
C PHE A 56 16.02 -16.14 -5.26
N THR A 57 17.04 -15.58 -5.91
CA THR A 57 18.32 -15.20 -5.28
C THR A 57 18.53 -13.70 -5.18
N GLY A 58 17.84 -12.90 -5.99
CA GLY A 58 17.84 -11.44 -5.95
C GLY A 58 16.42 -10.90 -5.80
N VAL A 59 16.26 -9.84 -5.00
CA VAL A 59 14.95 -9.21 -4.76
C VAL A 59 14.62 -8.24 -5.89
N LEU A 60 15.57 -7.37 -6.21
CA LEU A 60 15.37 -6.29 -7.16
C LEU A 60 16.70 -5.99 -7.86
N ASP A 61 16.72 -6.12 -9.18
CA ASP A 61 17.89 -5.80 -10.01
C ASP A 61 17.67 -4.46 -10.72
N TRP A 62 18.44 -3.44 -10.34
CA TRP A 62 18.46 -2.11 -10.94
C TRP A 62 19.62 -1.88 -11.91
N SER A 63 20.38 -2.92 -12.26
CA SER A 63 21.53 -2.79 -13.16
C SER A 63 21.14 -2.30 -14.56
N THR A 64 19.91 -2.59 -15.01
CA THR A 64 19.37 -2.18 -16.32
C THR A 64 17.96 -1.60 -16.14
N PRO A 65 17.81 -0.38 -15.61
CA PRO A 65 16.49 0.21 -15.41
C PRO A 65 15.82 0.54 -16.75
N PRO A 66 14.48 0.42 -16.85
CA PRO A 66 13.76 0.91 -18.02
C PRO A 66 13.89 2.44 -18.09
N PHE A 67 14.24 2.92 -19.28
CA PHE A 67 14.44 4.32 -19.66
C PHE A 67 13.18 5.18 -19.49
#